data_AF-A0A212EW83-F1
#
_entry.id   AF-A0A212EW83-F1
#
_cell.length_a   1.000
_cell.length_b   1.000
_cell.length_c   1.000
_cell.angle_alpha   90.00
_cell.angle_beta   90.00
_cell.angle_gamma   90.00
#
_symmetry.space_group_name_H-M   'P 1'
#
loop_
_entity.id
_entity.type
_entity.pdbx_description
1 polymer ?
#
loop_
_entity_poly.entity_id
_entity_poly.type
_entity_poly.pdbx_seq_one_letter_code
_entity_poly.pdbx_strand_id
1 'polypeptide(L)'
;MEWSKKETFQFLKLFQKEPMIWDPKNKFHKNNHKVNEAWARLSEEMCRPVPELKNKKNSLMATFRQHLRRKKQSLKSGAGEDDVYKPVWLYYDAMETFLASVYKCHTNINTEEGLHEELISPVLLDGDDETQ
;
A
#
# COMPACT_ATOMS: atom_id res chain seq x y z
N MET A 1 12.08 1.27 8.72
CA MET A 1 12.77 1.65 7.46
C MET A 1 12.23 2.97 6.97
N GLU A 2 13.12 3.93 6.79
CA GLU A 2 12.77 5.25 6.25
C GLU A 2 12.71 5.17 4.71
N TRP A 3 11.60 5.61 4.13
CA TRP A 3 11.41 5.69 2.68
C TRP A 3 11.36 7.16 2.28
N SER A 4 12.28 7.58 1.42
CA SER A 4 12.30 8.94 0.90
C SER A 4 11.11 9.20 -0.01
N LYS A 5 10.80 10.49 -0.21
CA LYS A 5 9.74 10.90 -1.15
C LYS A 5 10.01 10.41 -2.56
N LYS A 6 11.26 10.55 -3.03
CA LYS A 6 11.70 10.10 -4.35
C LYS A 6 11.54 8.59 -4.51
N GLU A 7 11.95 7.80 -3.53
CA GLU A 7 11.84 6.34 -3.54
C GLU A 7 10.37 5.89 -3.56
N THR A 8 9.52 6.57 -2.78
CA THR A 8 8.08 6.28 -2.78
C THR A 8 7.45 6.57 -4.15
N PHE A 9 7.82 7.68 -4.80
CA PHE A 9 7.37 7.97 -6.17
C PHE A 9 7.89 6.97 -7.19
N GLN A 10 9.16 6.57 -7.09
CA GLN A 10 9.74 5.56 -7.96
C GLN A 10 9.01 4.21 -7.80
N PHE A 11 8.76 3.81 -6.55
CA PHE A 11 7.98 2.63 -6.24
C PHE A 11 6.58 2.70 -6.86
N LEU A 12 5.87 3.81 -6.72
CA LEU A 12 4.54 3.98 -7.31
C LEU A 12 4.56 3.88 -8.85
N LYS A 13 5.56 4.46 -9.51
CA LYS A 13 5.73 4.35 -10.97
C LYS A 13 5.94 2.90 -11.42
N LEU A 14 6.82 2.16 -10.74
CA LEU A 14 7.07 0.75 -11.05
C LEU A 14 5.86 -0.11 -10.74
N PHE A 15 5.23 0.14 -9.60
CA PHE A 15 4.03 -0.55 -9.18
C PHE A 15 2.89 -0.35 -10.19
N GLN A 16 2.68 0.87 -10.69
CA GLN A 16 1.70 1.17 -11.72
C GLN A 16 1.96 0.38 -13.02
N LYS A 17 3.23 0.22 -13.43
CA LYS A 17 3.60 -0.55 -14.62
C LYS A 17 3.30 -2.04 -14.52
N GLU A 18 3.13 -2.56 -13.31
CA GLU A 18 2.90 -3.98 -13.05
C GLU A 18 1.44 -4.25 -12.64
N PRO A 19 0.47 -4.20 -13.58
CA PRO A 19 -0.95 -4.41 -13.28
C PRO A 19 -1.22 -5.81 -12.71
N MET A 20 -0.31 -6.77 -12.90
CA MET A 20 -0.40 -8.10 -12.31
C MET A 20 -0.46 -8.04 -10.76
N ILE A 21 0.17 -7.04 -10.14
CA ILE A 21 0.27 -6.91 -8.68
C ILE A 21 -0.97 -6.24 -8.06
N TRP A 22 -1.61 -5.32 -8.78
CA TRP A 22 -2.64 -4.43 -8.21
C TRP A 22 -3.99 -4.45 -8.92
N ASP A 23 -4.06 -4.93 -10.16
CA ASP A 23 -5.29 -4.95 -10.93
C ASP A 23 -6.01 -6.30 -10.79
N PRO A 24 -7.16 -6.36 -10.10
CA PRO A 24 -7.91 -7.61 -9.93
C PRO A 24 -8.66 -8.05 -11.19
N LYS A 25 -8.81 -7.17 -12.20
CA LYS A 25 -9.42 -7.51 -13.49
C LYS A 25 -8.43 -8.23 -14.41
N ASN A 26 -7.13 -8.17 -14.10
CA ASN A 26 -6.11 -8.83 -14.87
C ASN A 26 -6.15 -10.35 -14.65
N LYS A 27 -6.24 -11.13 -15.73
CA LYS A 27 -6.25 -12.60 -15.70
C LYS A 27 -5.01 -13.17 -14.99
N PHE A 28 -3.88 -12.46 -15.05
CA PHE A 28 -2.63 -12.86 -14.42
C PHE A 28 -2.55 -12.53 -12.92
N HIS A 29 -3.47 -11.72 -12.38
CA HIS A 29 -3.53 -11.45 -10.95
C HIS A 29 -3.81 -12.71 -10.12
N LYS A 30 -4.57 -13.65 -10.68
CA LYS A 30 -4.83 -14.96 -10.07
C LYS A 30 -3.64 -15.91 -10.16
N ASN A 31 -2.64 -15.58 -10.98
CA ASN A 31 -1.46 -16.42 -11.19
C ASN A 31 -0.33 -15.98 -10.25
N ASN A 32 -0.21 -16.67 -9.11
CA ASN A 32 0.81 -16.41 -8.09
C ASN A 32 2.23 -16.36 -8.66
N HIS A 33 2.53 -17.17 -9.69
CA HIS A 33 3.85 -17.19 -10.31
C HIS A 33 4.17 -15.85 -11.00
N LYS A 34 3.21 -15.32 -11.78
CA LYS A 34 3.38 -14.03 -12.46
C LYS A 34 3.40 -12.86 -11.49
N VAL A 35 2.61 -12.92 -10.43
CA VAL A 35 2.66 -11.92 -9.36
C VAL A 35 4.03 -11.93 -8.67
N ASN A 36 4.60 -13.12 -8.40
CA ASN A 36 5.93 -13.23 -7.79
C ASN A 36 7.03 -12.74 -8.73
N GLU A 37 6.96 -13.08 -10.03
CA GLU A 37 7.87 -12.58 -11.06
C GLU A 37 7.85 -11.03 -11.14
N ALA A 38 6.66 -10.42 -11.07
CA ALA A 38 6.50 -8.98 -11.03
C ALA A 38 7.13 -8.35 -9.78
N TRP A 39 6.95 -8.98 -8.60
CA TRP A 39 7.60 -8.55 -7.37
C TRP A 39 9.12 -8.70 -7.43
N ALA A 40 9.63 -9.77 -8.04
CA ALA A 40 11.06 -9.99 -8.23
C ALA A 40 11.66 -8.89 -9.10
N ARG A 41 11.02 -8.54 -10.23
CA ARG A 41 11.47 -7.41 -11.07
C ARG A 41 11.48 -6.09 -10.32
N LEU A 42 10.43 -5.83 -9.53
CA LEU A 42 10.37 -4.65 -8.68
C LEU A 42 11.49 -4.64 -7.62
N SER A 43 11.81 -5.82 -7.08
CA SER A 43 12.88 -6.04 -6.10
C SER A 43 14.25 -5.74 -6.69
N GLU A 44 14.50 -6.20 -7.91
CA GLU A 44 15.72 -5.92 -8.65
C GLU A 44 15.83 -4.42 -8.99
N GLU A 45 14.77 -3.80 -9.49
CA GLU A 45 14.82 -2.41 -9.94
C GLU A 45 14.88 -1.40 -8.77
N MET A 46 14.28 -1.73 -7.62
CA MET A 46 14.40 -0.92 -6.40
C MET A 46 15.59 -1.32 -5.53
N CYS A 47 16.33 -2.36 -5.90
CA CYS A 47 17.39 -2.99 -5.10
C CYS A 47 16.97 -3.23 -3.64
N ARG A 48 15.73 -3.69 -3.45
CA ARG A 48 15.10 -3.91 -2.14
C ARG A 48 14.41 -5.26 -2.09
N PRO A 49 14.35 -5.92 -0.93
CA PRO A 49 13.71 -7.23 -0.84
C PRO A 49 12.19 -7.12 -1.02
N VAL A 50 11.61 -8.09 -1.73
CA VAL A 50 10.16 -8.26 -1.91
C VAL A 50 9.32 -8.04 -0.64
N PRO A 51 9.66 -8.59 0.55
CA PRO A 51 8.90 -8.34 1.77
C PRO A 51 8.80 -6.84 2.15
N GLU A 52 9.87 -6.07 1.97
CA GLU A 52 9.83 -4.61 2.23
C GLU A 52 8.91 -3.90 1.25
N LEU A 53 8.96 -4.28 -0.02
CA LEU A 53 8.12 -3.71 -1.06
C LEU A 53 6.63 -4.01 -0.81
N LYS A 54 6.32 -5.22 -0.34
CA LYS A 54 4.96 -5.60 0.09
C LYS A 54 4.51 -4.79 1.30
N ASN A 55 5.37 -4.63 2.31
CA ASN A 55 5.05 -3.81 3.49
C ASN A 55 4.80 -2.34 3.10
N LYS A 56 5.65 -1.80 2.22
CA LYS A 56 5.48 -0.45 1.69
C LYS A 56 4.18 -0.28 0.92
N LYS A 57 3.82 -1.24 0.05
CA LYS A 57 2.51 -1.29 -0.61
C LYS A 57 1.38 -1.26 0.42
N ASN A 58 1.44 -2.10 1.44
CA ASN A 58 0.39 -2.19 2.46
C ASN A 58 0.21 -0.86 3.21
N SER A 59 1.30 -0.24 3.62
CA SER A 59 1.30 1.08 4.27
C SER A 59 0.66 2.15 3.37
N LEU A 60 1.08 2.24 2.10
CA LEU A 60 0.50 3.19 1.14
C LEU A 60 -1.00 2.94 0.91
N MET A 61 -1.40 1.68 0.75
CA MET A 61 -2.80 1.31 0.54
C MET A 61 -3.66 1.61 1.77
N ALA A 62 -3.14 1.42 2.98
CA ALA A 62 -3.85 1.74 4.22
C ALA A 62 -4.16 3.24 4.29
N THR A 63 -3.16 4.10 4.06
CA THR A 63 -3.33 5.55 4.02
C THR A 63 -4.30 5.96 2.89
N PHE A 64 -4.13 5.41 1.68
CA PHE A 64 -5.03 5.69 0.56
C PHE A 64 -6.50 5.36 0.90
N ARG A 65 -6.77 4.19 1.47
CA ARG A 65 -8.13 3.76 1.88
C ARG A 65 -8.71 4.68 2.95
N GLN A 66 -7.90 5.16 3.89
CA GLN A 66 -8.35 6.11 4.91
C GLN A 66 -8.75 7.45 4.29
N HIS A 67 -7.93 8.01 3.40
CA HIS A 67 -8.28 9.23 2.66
C HIS A 67 -9.52 9.02 1.78
N LEU A 68 -9.63 7.88 1.10
CA LEU A 68 -10.79 7.54 0.26
C LEU A 68 -12.08 7.41 1.09
N ARG A 69 -12.02 6.81 2.28
CA ARG A 69 -13.16 6.74 3.22
C ARG A 69 -13.59 8.13 3.69
N ARG A 70 -12.64 8.99 4.08
CA ARG A 70 -12.93 10.38 4.48
C ARG A 70 -13.58 11.17 3.34
N LYS A 71 -13.03 11.05 2.11
CA LYS A 71 -13.61 11.66 0.89
C LYS A 71 -15.05 11.17 0.69
N LYS A 72 -15.30 9.85 0.72
CA LYS A 72 -16.66 9.27 0.58
C LYS A 72 -17.62 9.70 1.70
N GLN A 73 -17.17 9.81 2.94
CA GLN A 73 -18.00 10.25 4.07
C GLN A 73 -18.39 11.73 3.93
N SER A 74 -17.44 12.60 3.56
CA SER A 74 -17.71 14.01 3.27
C SER A 74 -18.77 14.16 2.16
N LEU A 75 -18.69 13.36 1.08
CA LEU A 75 -19.72 13.35 0.04
C LEU A 75 -21.11 12.85 0.50
N LYS A 76 -21.19 11.93 1.47
CA LYS A 76 -22.47 11.31 1.88
C LYS A 76 -23.27 12.20 2.86
N SER A 77 -22.62 13.06 3.63
CA SER A 77 -23.25 13.82 4.72
C SER A 77 -23.93 15.12 4.29
N GLY A 78 -24.14 15.38 2.99
CA GLY A 78 -24.80 16.61 2.54
C GLY A 78 -24.02 17.89 2.85
N ALA A 79 -22.71 17.77 3.11
CA ALA A 79 -21.80 18.90 3.17
C ALA A 79 -21.55 19.41 1.74
N GLY A 80 -21.69 20.71 1.52
CA GLY A 80 -21.49 21.33 0.21
C GLY A 80 -20.11 21.04 -0.38
N GLU A 81 -20.01 21.11 -1.69
CA GLU A 81 -18.83 20.83 -2.53
C GLU A 81 -17.54 21.58 -2.10
N ASP A 82 -17.66 22.57 -1.22
CA ASP A 82 -16.59 23.40 -0.67
C ASP A 82 -15.80 22.73 0.49
N ASP A 83 -16.38 21.73 1.18
CA ASP A 83 -15.75 21.01 2.32
C ASP A 83 -15.18 19.64 1.90
N VAL A 84 -14.84 19.47 0.62
CA VAL A 84 -14.25 18.23 0.13
C VAL A 84 -12.82 18.15 0.64
N TYR A 85 -12.60 17.31 1.65
CA TYR A 85 -11.27 17.00 2.20
C TYR A 85 -10.28 16.68 1.08
N LYS A 86 -9.40 17.65 0.78
CA LYS A 86 -8.28 17.47 -0.15
C LYS A 86 -7.19 16.73 0.62
N PRO A 87 -6.90 15.46 0.29
CA PRO A 87 -5.83 14.75 0.95
C PRO A 87 -4.52 15.49 0.66
N VAL A 88 -3.88 16.05 1.69
CA VAL A 88 -2.54 16.71 1.62
C VAL A 88 -1.42 15.71 1.25
N TRP A 89 -1.80 14.48 0.94
CA TRP A 89 -0.90 13.40 0.67
C TRP A 89 -0.48 13.42 -0.80
N LEU A 90 0.76 13.83 -1.04
CA LEU A 90 1.36 13.98 -2.37
C LEU A 90 1.29 12.70 -3.24
N TYR A 91 1.17 11.52 -2.62
CA TYR A 91 1.03 10.24 -3.33
C TYR A 91 -0.41 9.87 -3.66
N TYR A 92 -1.39 10.55 -3.07
CA TYR A 92 -2.81 10.25 -3.28
C TYR A 92 -3.18 10.39 -4.76
N ASP A 93 -2.77 11.49 -5.39
CA ASP A 93 -3.06 11.78 -6.80
C ASP A 93 -2.46 10.72 -7.75
N ALA A 94 -1.20 10.37 -7.50
CA ALA A 94 -0.50 9.31 -8.24
C ALA A 94 -1.20 7.95 -8.08
N MET A 95 -1.66 7.61 -6.88
CA MET A 95 -2.40 6.38 -6.60
C MET A 95 -3.81 6.40 -7.21
N GLU A 96 -4.54 7.50 -7.07
CA GLU A 96 -5.90 7.66 -7.60
C GLU A 96 -5.90 7.49 -9.12
N THR A 97 -4.87 7.98 -9.83
CA THR A 97 -4.77 7.88 -11.30
C THR A 97 -4.94 6.46 -11.83
N PHE A 98 -4.31 5.45 -11.21
CA PHE A 98 -4.42 4.06 -11.67
C PHE A 98 -5.40 3.22 -10.83
N LEU A 99 -5.58 3.54 -9.55
CA LEU A 99 -6.49 2.81 -8.66
C LEU A 99 -7.96 3.24 -8.79
N ALA A 100 -8.25 4.46 -9.26
CA ALA A 100 -9.63 4.93 -9.37
C ALA A 100 -10.49 4.01 -10.23
N SER A 101 -9.93 3.43 -11.30
CA SER A 101 -10.64 2.47 -12.16
C SER A 101 -11.01 1.17 -11.44
N VAL A 102 -10.17 0.72 -10.51
CA VAL A 102 -10.41 -0.49 -9.70
C VAL A 102 -11.41 -0.20 -8.58
N TYR A 103 -11.24 0.92 -7.88
CA TYR A 103 -12.04 1.28 -6.71
C TYR A 103 -13.38 1.97 -7.05
N LYS A 104 -13.58 2.44 -8.30
CA LYS A 104 -14.92 2.84 -8.80
C LYS A 104 -15.85 1.64 -8.98
N CYS A 105 -15.33 0.44 -9.27
CA CYS A 105 -16.14 -0.75 -9.49
C CYS A 105 -16.47 -1.53 -8.19
N HIS A 106 -15.72 -1.30 -7.11
CA HIS A 106 -16.00 -1.90 -5.80
C HIS A 106 -16.88 -0.96 -4.95
N THR A 107 -18.14 -0.79 -5.36
CA THR A 107 -19.22 -0.51 -4.40
C THR A 107 -19.71 -1.83 -3.84
N ASN A 108 -18.92 -2.43 -2.94
CA ASN A 108 -19.50 -3.28 -1.92
C ASN A 108 -18.87 -2.86 -0.59
N ILE A 109 -19.68 -2.15 0.18
CA ILE A 109 -19.40 -1.74 1.53
C ILE A 109 -19.42 -3.03 2.34
N ASN A 110 -18.26 -3.57 2.71
CA ASN A 110 -18.18 -4.48 3.85
C ASN A 110 -17.22 -3.89 4.87
N THR A 111 -17.82 -3.64 6.03
CA THR A 111 -17.27 -3.08 7.25
C THR A 111 -16.91 -4.27 8.13
N GLU A 112 -15.62 -4.55 8.32
CA GLU A 112 -15.04 -5.29 9.47
C GLU A 112 -13.55 -5.50 9.15
N GLU A 113 -12.64 -4.79 9.84
CA GLU A 113 -11.95 -5.17 11.07
C GLU A 113 -10.72 -6.07 10.81
N GLY A 114 -9.56 -5.70 11.39
CA GLY A 114 -8.37 -6.55 11.44
C GLY A 114 -7.08 -5.94 10.89
N LEU A 115 -6.57 -4.85 11.50
CA LEU A 115 -5.14 -4.53 11.47
C LEU A 115 -4.62 -4.58 12.91
N HIS A 116 -3.89 -5.64 13.26
CA HIS A 116 -2.56 -5.49 13.83
C HIS A 116 -1.81 -6.83 13.78
N GLU A 117 -0.74 -6.86 13.00
CA GLU A 117 0.22 -7.94 12.89
C GLU A 117 1.02 -8.00 14.19
N GLU A 118 0.84 -9.06 14.98
CA GLU A 118 1.69 -9.36 16.13
C GLU A 118 3.10 -9.72 15.64
N LEU A 119 4.04 -8.84 16.00
CA LEU A 119 5.36 -9.14 16.56
C LEU A 119 5.94 -10.52 16.19
N ILE A 120 6.74 -10.54 15.12
CA ILE A 120 7.80 -11.54 14.96
C ILE A 120 9.11 -10.89 15.43
N SER A 121 9.70 -11.53 16.44
CA SER A 121 10.88 -11.19 17.24
C SER A 121 12.17 -10.91 16.47
N PRO A 122 13.21 -10.44 17.18
CA PRO A 122 14.39 -11.29 17.27
C PRO A 122 14.91 -11.50 18.70
N VAL A 123 14.89 -12.77 19.10
CA VAL A 123 15.84 -13.48 19.98
C VAL A 123 17.20 -13.51 19.22
N LEU A 124 18.43 -13.34 19.74
CA LEU A 124 19.14 -13.93 20.90
C LEU A 124 20.53 -13.23 21.09
N LEU A 125 21.09 -13.29 22.31
CA LEU A 125 22.52 -13.33 22.76
C LEU A 125 23.48 -12.17 22.37
N ASP A 126 24.28 -11.58 23.26
CA ASP A 126 25.31 -12.11 24.19
C ASP A 126 25.34 -11.21 25.46
N GLY A 127 25.54 -11.64 26.71
CA GLY A 127 26.67 -12.43 27.21
C GLY A 127 27.71 -11.49 27.82
N ASP A 128 27.62 -11.18 29.12
CA ASP A 128 28.69 -10.67 30.00
C ASP A 128 28.07 -10.64 31.43
N ASP A 129 28.34 -11.62 32.29
CA ASP A 129 29.50 -11.74 33.19
C ASP A 129 29.50 -10.73 34.35
N GLU A 130 29.89 -11.22 35.53
CA GLU A 130 30.07 -10.50 36.80
C GLU A 130 28.77 -10.21 37.62
N THR A 131 28.68 -10.40 38.94
CA THR A 131 29.68 -10.32 40.00
C THR A 131 29.16 -10.99 41.31
N GLN A 132 30.08 -11.71 42.00
CA GLN A 132 30.18 -12.09 43.43
C GLN A 132 29.09 -12.95 44.10
#